data_AF-A0A2W4UJ96-F1
#
_entry.id   AF-A0A2W4UJ96-F1
#
_cell.length_a   1.000
_cell.length_b   1.000
_cell.length_c   1.000
_cell.angle_alpha   90.00
_cell.angle_beta   90.00
_cell.angle_gamma   90.00
#
_symmetry.space_group_name_H-M   'P 1'
#
loop_
_entity.id
_entity.type
_entity.pdbx_description
1 polymer ?
#
loop_
_entity_poly.entity_id
_entity_poly.type
_entity_poly.pdbx_seq_one_letter_code
_entity_poly.pdbx_strand_id
1 'polypeptide(L)'
;MRIPIACAALALATPAVVSAAVVTVATNKDFSAAPFTHDFGGGNAITFAIVNGGAFAFDPAGVSTAGTTQVLSLGAPFFDPPRPTSFFTDRGGSIGADSLGVFAGYATPAAIPFSLARGIIGLRFDPGNGFQYGIADLAGGQLFGIRYETVPGASIAIGAINAAAVPEPASWALLVTGFGLSGAALRRRRAALA
;
A
#
# COMPACT_ATOMS: atom_id res chain seq x y z
N MET A 1 58.51 38.07 -13.85
CA MET A 1 57.45 37.15 -14.31
C MET A 1 56.84 36.51 -13.07
N ARG A 2 55.67 36.98 -12.64
CA ARG A 2 55.02 36.63 -11.37
C ARG A 2 53.88 35.65 -11.63
N ILE A 3 53.90 34.49 -11.00
CA ILE A 3 52.76 33.56 -10.92
C ILE A 3 52.21 33.69 -9.49
N PRO A 4 50.90 33.95 -9.30
CA PRO A 4 50.21 33.09 -8.34
C PRO A 4 48.71 32.82 -8.58
N ILE A 5 48.36 31.57 -8.23
CA ILE A 5 47.19 31.11 -7.45
C ILE A 5 45.83 31.17 -8.16
N ALA A 6 45.44 30.01 -8.72
CA ALA A 6 44.05 29.68 -8.98
C ALA A 6 43.44 29.06 -7.71
N CYS A 7 42.46 29.75 -7.11
CA CYS A 7 41.59 29.22 -6.06
C CYS A 7 40.74 28.08 -6.61
N ALA A 8 40.91 26.86 -6.08
CA ALA A 8 39.99 25.77 -6.30
C ALA A 8 38.76 25.97 -5.40
N ALA A 9 37.61 26.31 -6.00
CA ALA A 9 36.33 26.35 -5.31
C ALA A 9 35.83 24.91 -5.10
N LEU A 10 35.85 24.46 -3.85
CA LEU A 10 35.26 23.20 -3.42
C LEU A 10 33.73 23.33 -3.46
N ALA A 11 33.10 22.80 -4.50
CA ALA A 11 31.64 22.75 -4.61
C ALA A 11 31.08 21.80 -3.54
N LEU A 12 30.36 22.36 -2.57
CA LEU A 12 29.55 21.61 -1.61
C LEU A 12 28.42 20.90 -2.36
N ALA A 13 28.54 19.58 -2.52
CA ALA A 13 27.45 18.75 -2.98
C ALA A 13 26.33 18.78 -1.93
N THR A 14 25.18 19.37 -2.27
CA THR A 14 23.97 19.23 -1.47
C THR A 14 23.56 17.75 -1.45
N PRO A 15 23.15 17.19 -0.30
CA PRO A 15 22.68 15.81 -0.26
C PRO A 15 21.42 15.70 -1.12
N ALA A 16 21.51 14.92 -2.20
CA ALA A 16 20.33 14.51 -2.94
C ALA A 16 19.43 13.73 -1.96
N VAL A 17 18.21 14.22 -1.74
CA VAL A 17 17.21 13.45 -1.02
C VAL A 17 16.87 12.27 -1.91
N VAL A 18 17.38 11.09 -1.56
CA VAL A 18 17.02 9.84 -2.22
C VAL A 18 15.57 9.55 -1.81
N SER A 19 14.62 10.02 -2.63
CA SER A 19 13.22 9.62 -2.49
C SER A 19 13.09 8.15 -2.87
N ALA A 20 12.39 7.36 -2.07
CA ALA A 20 12.15 5.95 -2.37
C ALA A 20 11.34 5.84 -3.66
N ALA A 21 11.82 5.05 -4.63
CA ALA A 21 11.18 4.85 -5.94
C ALA A 21 9.79 4.20 -5.84
N VAL A 22 9.46 3.60 -4.69
CA VAL A 22 8.14 3.02 -4.37
C VAL A 22 7.74 3.46 -2.95
N VAL A 23 6.52 3.96 -2.82
CA VAL A 23 5.89 4.32 -1.55
C VAL A 23 4.92 3.22 -1.15
N THR A 24 4.92 2.84 0.14
CA THR A 24 3.93 1.93 0.73
C THR A 24 3.22 2.65 1.87
N VAL A 25 1.90 2.74 1.78
CA VAL A 25 1.03 3.36 2.78
C VAL A 25 0.17 2.26 3.39
N ALA A 26 0.53 1.83 4.60
CA ALA A 26 -0.32 0.96 5.42
C ALA A 26 -1.47 1.79 5.98
N THR A 27 -2.70 1.56 5.52
CA THR A 27 -3.86 2.37 5.90
C THR A 27 -4.66 1.72 7.02
N ASN A 28 -4.94 0.41 6.91
CA ASN A 28 -5.89 -0.31 7.78
C ASN A 28 -7.18 0.48 8.03
N LYS A 29 -7.73 1.07 6.96
CA LYS A 29 -8.90 1.94 7.02
C LYS A 29 -10.16 1.16 6.72
N ASP A 30 -11.12 1.26 7.63
CA ASP A 30 -12.50 0.88 7.40
C ASP A 30 -13.24 2.06 6.74
N PHE A 31 -13.77 1.82 5.54
CA PHE A 31 -14.57 2.75 4.76
C PHE A 31 -16.03 2.28 4.62
N SER A 32 -16.46 1.29 5.42
CA SER A 32 -17.83 0.77 5.40
C SER A 32 -18.88 1.81 5.76
N ALA A 33 -18.57 2.72 6.68
CA ALA A 33 -19.46 3.78 7.14
C ALA A 33 -19.26 5.14 6.44
N ALA A 34 -18.06 5.40 5.92
CA ALA A 34 -17.71 6.66 5.27
C ALA A 34 -16.65 6.44 4.19
N PRO A 35 -16.74 7.12 3.03
CA PRO A 35 -15.73 7.00 1.99
C PRO A 35 -14.32 7.39 2.47
N PHE A 36 -13.32 6.67 1.98
CA PHE A 36 -11.91 6.98 2.23
C PHE A 36 -11.23 7.40 0.92
N THR A 37 -10.58 8.56 0.93
CA THR A 37 -9.84 9.07 -0.24
C THR A 37 -8.35 9.05 0.03
N HIS A 38 -7.58 8.55 -0.94
CA HIS A 38 -6.14 8.68 -0.99
C HIS A 38 -5.76 9.60 -2.16
N ASP A 39 -4.98 10.63 -1.84
CA ASP A 39 -4.50 11.64 -2.78
C ASP A 39 -3.05 11.34 -3.17
N PHE A 40 -2.80 11.22 -4.47
CA PHE A 40 -1.46 11.02 -5.05
C PHE A 40 -0.76 12.34 -5.38
N GLY A 41 -1.46 13.48 -5.27
CA GLY A 41 -0.99 14.81 -5.62
C GLY A 41 -1.37 15.23 -7.05
N GLY A 42 -1.36 16.54 -7.29
CA GLY A 42 -1.68 17.11 -8.61
C GLY A 42 -3.14 16.92 -9.04
N GLY A 43 -4.06 16.69 -8.10
CA GLY A 43 -5.47 16.40 -8.38
C GLY A 43 -5.77 14.94 -8.73
N ASN A 44 -4.77 14.06 -8.65
CA ASN A 44 -4.91 12.63 -8.85
C ASN A 44 -5.31 11.96 -7.54
N ALA A 45 -6.47 11.32 -7.49
CA ALA A 45 -6.94 10.66 -6.28
C ALA A 45 -7.77 9.42 -6.58
N ILE A 46 -7.82 8.52 -5.61
CA ILE A 46 -8.75 7.38 -5.57
C ILE A 46 -9.60 7.44 -4.30
N THR A 47 -10.90 7.22 -4.45
CA THR A 47 -11.85 7.16 -3.34
C THR A 47 -12.48 5.78 -3.27
N PHE A 48 -12.46 5.18 -2.10
CA PHE A 48 -13.09 3.91 -1.77
C PHE A 48 -14.39 4.17 -1.00
N ALA A 49 -15.46 3.48 -1.38
CA ALA A 49 -16.76 3.57 -0.71
C ALA A 49 -17.51 2.24 -0.84
N ILE A 50 -18.54 2.02 -0.03
CA ILE A 50 -19.49 0.93 -0.25
C ILE A 50 -20.50 1.35 -1.32
N VAL A 51 -20.69 0.52 -2.34
CA VAL A 51 -21.68 0.75 -3.40
C VAL A 51 -22.99 0.09 -3.02
N ASN A 52 -24.11 0.82 -3.14
CA ASN A 52 -25.47 0.45 -2.70
C ASN A 52 -25.79 0.68 -1.20
N GLY A 53 -24.97 1.45 -0.48
CA GLY A 53 -25.41 2.10 0.76
C GLY A 53 -25.32 1.29 2.05
N GLY A 54 -24.57 0.18 2.09
CA GLY A 54 -24.31 -0.57 3.33
C GLY A 54 -25.54 -1.27 3.91
N ALA A 55 -26.62 -1.40 3.14
CA ALA A 55 -27.87 -2.00 3.58
C ALA A 55 -27.80 -3.53 3.66
N PHE A 56 -26.82 -4.14 2.98
CA PHE A 56 -26.62 -5.59 2.99
C PHE A 56 -25.20 -5.97 3.44
N ALA A 57 -25.08 -7.10 4.14
CA ALA A 57 -23.81 -7.68 4.60
C ALA A 57 -22.83 -8.06 3.46
N PHE A 58 -23.23 -7.88 2.20
CA PHE A 58 -22.48 -8.25 1.00
C PHE A 58 -22.30 -7.09 0.03
N ASP A 59 -22.54 -5.84 0.47
CA ASP A 59 -22.36 -4.70 -0.41
C ASP A 59 -20.88 -4.59 -0.83
N PRO A 60 -20.59 -4.56 -2.13
CA PRO A 60 -19.22 -4.56 -2.61
C PRO A 60 -18.55 -3.21 -2.35
N ALA A 61 -17.23 -3.25 -2.19
CA ALA A 61 -16.41 -2.06 -2.32
C ALA A 61 -16.61 -1.46 -3.72
N GLY A 62 -16.50 -0.16 -3.82
CA GLY A 62 -16.41 0.55 -5.08
C GLY A 62 -15.36 1.64 -5.03
N VAL A 63 -14.98 2.07 -6.23
CA VAL A 63 -13.96 3.08 -6.42
C VAL A 63 -14.41 4.14 -7.39
N SER A 64 -14.07 5.38 -7.06
CA SER A 64 -14.07 6.50 -8.00
C SER A 64 -12.68 7.12 -8.07
N THR A 65 -12.37 7.78 -9.17
CA THR A 65 -11.06 8.38 -9.42
C THR A 65 -11.18 9.84 -9.86
N ALA A 66 -10.13 10.59 -9.60
CA ALA A 66 -9.99 11.99 -10.00
C ALA A 66 -8.69 12.23 -10.77
N GLY A 67 -8.64 13.31 -11.56
CA GLY A 67 -7.49 13.66 -12.38
C GLY A 67 -7.22 12.59 -13.44
N THR A 68 -5.97 12.14 -13.51
CA THR A 68 -5.52 11.08 -14.40
C THR A 68 -5.56 9.69 -13.76
N THR A 69 -5.99 9.60 -12.50
CA THR A 69 -6.05 8.32 -11.78
C THR A 69 -7.04 7.37 -12.44
N GLN A 70 -6.56 6.17 -12.68
CA GLN A 70 -7.28 5.09 -13.31
C GLN A 70 -6.97 3.80 -12.57
N VAL A 71 -7.90 2.86 -12.62
CA VAL A 71 -7.78 1.56 -11.96
C VAL A 71 -7.87 0.45 -12.98
N LEU A 72 -7.20 -0.66 -12.70
CA LEU A 72 -7.11 -1.79 -13.59
C LEU A 72 -8.48 -2.47 -13.71
N SER A 73 -9.03 -2.44 -14.91
CA SER A 73 -10.20 -3.19 -15.33
C SER A 73 -9.74 -4.49 -15.99
N LEU A 74 -9.91 -5.57 -15.23
CA LEU A 74 -10.17 -6.90 -15.74
C LEU A 74 -11.63 -7.21 -15.44
N GLY A 75 -12.54 -6.47 -16.08
CA GLY A 75 -13.86 -7.04 -16.33
C GLY A 75 -13.64 -8.42 -16.96
N ALA A 76 -14.42 -9.41 -16.55
CA ALA A 76 -14.35 -10.73 -17.17
C ALA A 76 -14.39 -10.57 -18.70
N PRO A 77 -14.04 -11.59 -19.51
CA PRO A 77 -14.27 -11.53 -20.96
C PRO A 77 -15.74 -11.25 -21.40
N PHE A 78 -16.66 -10.88 -20.48
CA PHE A 78 -18.10 -11.17 -20.47
C PHE A 78 -19.02 -10.06 -19.91
N PHE A 79 -18.55 -8.88 -19.50
CA PHE A 79 -19.42 -7.79 -19.05
C PHE A 79 -19.02 -6.45 -19.66
N ASP A 80 -19.94 -5.87 -20.44
CA ASP A 80 -19.85 -4.51 -20.98
C ASP A 80 -20.77 -3.61 -20.13
N PRO A 81 -20.28 -2.51 -19.50
CA PRO A 81 -18.96 -1.88 -19.61
C PRO A 81 -17.86 -2.43 -18.65
N PRO A 82 -16.57 -2.10 -18.91
CA PRO A 82 -15.44 -2.41 -18.03
C PRO A 82 -15.68 -1.99 -16.57
N ARG A 83 -15.25 -2.83 -15.62
CA ARG A 83 -15.39 -2.60 -14.17
C ARG A 83 -14.08 -2.92 -13.45
N PRO A 84 -13.76 -2.20 -12.36
CA PRO A 84 -12.56 -2.50 -11.56
C PRO A 84 -12.70 -3.87 -10.89
N THR A 85 -11.60 -4.59 -10.63
CA THR A 85 -11.65 -5.93 -10.00
C THR A 85 -10.47 -6.20 -9.07
N SER A 86 -10.68 -7.02 -8.04
CA SER A 86 -9.69 -7.40 -7.02
C SER A 86 -9.05 -8.79 -7.21
N PHE A 87 -9.24 -9.48 -8.35
CA PHE A 87 -8.80 -10.88 -8.60
C PHE A 87 -7.28 -11.19 -8.57
N PHE A 88 -6.44 -10.29 -8.05
CA PHE A 88 -4.98 -10.39 -8.10
C PHE A 88 -4.33 -10.97 -6.83
N THR A 89 -5.03 -11.85 -6.11
CA THR A 89 -4.67 -12.25 -4.75
C THR A 89 -3.27 -12.84 -4.55
N ASP A 90 -2.69 -13.52 -5.55
CA ASP A 90 -1.46 -14.31 -5.35
C ASP A 90 -0.53 -14.33 -6.56
N ARG A 91 -0.61 -13.33 -7.45
CA ARG A 91 0.31 -13.25 -8.59
C ARG A 91 1.63 -12.69 -8.06
N GLY A 92 2.57 -13.56 -7.65
CA GLY A 92 3.91 -13.20 -7.16
C GLY A 92 4.83 -12.52 -8.20
N GLY A 93 4.28 -11.65 -9.04
CA GLY A 93 4.97 -10.82 -10.02
C GLY A 93 5.00 -9.35 -9.61
N SER A 94 5.57 -8.52 -10.48
CA SER A 94 5.52 -7.07 -10.34
C SER A 94 4.40 -6.45 -11.16
N ILE A 95 3.86 -5.31 -10.72
CA ILE A 95 3.06 -4.42 -11.57
C ILE A 95 3.98 -3.43 -12.28
N GLY A 96 3.66 -3.17 -13.56
CA GLY A 96 4.34 -2.28 -14.48
C GLY A 96 3.47 -2.04 -15.73
N ALA A 97 3.99 -1.27 -16.69
CA ALA A 97 3.20 -0.60 -17.73
C ALA A 97 2.22 -1.46 -18.54
N ASP A 98 2.49 -2.77 -18.68
CA ASP A 98 1.72 -3.65 -19.56
C ASP A 98 1.20 -4.91 -18.86
N SER A 99 0.77 -4.77 -17.60
CA SER A 99 0.15 -5.85 -16.82
C SER A 99 -1.26 -6.23 -17.31
N LEU A 100 -1.38 -6.78 -18.53
CA LEU A 100 -2.51 -7.53 -19.13
C LEU A 100 -3.96 -7.02 -18.91
N GLY A 101 -4.20 -5.74 -18.60
CA GLY A 101 -5.55 -5.23 -18.42
C GLY A 101 -5.73 -3.77 -18.80
N VAL A 102 -6.98 -3.38 -19.03
CA VAL A 102 -7.34 -2.01 -19.44
C VAL A 102 -7.49 -1.16 -18.19
N PHE A 103 -6.77 -0.06 -18.06
CA PHE A 103 -7.02 0.87 -16.96
C PHE A 103 -8.08 1.90 -17.35
N ALA A 104 -9.03 2.14 -16.46
CA ALA A 104 -10.15 3.06 -16.67
C ALA A 104 -10.36 3.98 -15.47
N GLY A 105 -10.86 5.19 -15.72
CA GLY A 105 -11.22 6.17 -14.69
C GLY A 105 -12.73 6.12 -14.42
N TYR A 106 -13.13 6.39 -13.19
CA TYR A 106 -14.53 6.29 -12.77
C TYR A 106 -14.93 7.55 -12.00
N ALA A 107 -15.67 8.45 -12.64
CA ALA A 107 -16.09 9.72 -12.01
C ALA A 107 -17.09 9.52 -10.86
N THR A 108 -17.84 8.42 -10.90
CA THR A 108 -18.76 7.99 -9.83
C THR A 108 -18.33 6.63 -9.31
N PRO A 109 -18.63 6.28 -8.03
CA PRO A 109 -18.21 5.01 -7.46
C PRO A 109 -18.68 3.80 -8.30
N ALA A 110 -17.72 3.08 -8.87
CA ALA A 110 -17.95 1.86 -9.63
C ALA A 110 -17.68 0.64 -8.74
N ALA A 111 -18.61 -0.30 -8.69
CA ALA A 111 -18.47 -1.50 -7.87
C ALA A 111 -17.28 -2.37 -8.34
N ILE A 112 -16.51 -2.84 -7.37
CA ILE A 112 -15.46 -3.85 -7.53
C ILE A 112 -16.12 -5.22 -7.28
N PRO A 113 -16.34 -6.04 -8.33
CA PRO A 113 -16.91 -7.36 -8.17
C PRO A 113 -16.03 -8.25 -7.28
N PHE A 114 -16.68 -9.09 -6.48
CA PHE A 114 -16.00 -10.06 -5.59
C PHE A 114 -15.06 -9.43 -4.55
N SER A 115 -15.21 -8.12 -4.29
CA SER A 115 -14.38 -7.38 -3.34
C SER A 115 -14.51 -7.84 -1.89
N LEU A 116 -15.53 -8.64 -1.54
CA LEU A 116 -15.67 -9.21 -0.20
C LEU A 116 -14.53 -10.15 0.19
N ALA A 117 -13.93 -10.82 -0.80
CA ALA A 117 -12.68 -11.54 -0.60
C ALA A 117 -11.52 -10.54 -0.70
N ARG A 118 -10.52 -10.72 0.17
CA ARG A 118 -9.30 -9.91 0.11
C ARG A 118 -8.68 -10.05 -1.27
N GLY A 119 -8.23 -8.94 -1.83
CA GLY A 119 -7.56 -8.91 -3.12
C GLY A 119 -6.99 -7.54 -3.42
N ILE A 120 -6.38 -7.42 -4.60
CA ILE A 120 -5.64 -6.23 -5.00
C ILE A 120 -6.26 -5.64 -6.26
N ILE A 121 -6.42 -4.32 -6.30
CA ILE A 121 -6.73 -3.57 -7.52
C ILE A 121 -5.45 -2.90 -8.03
N GLY A 122 -5.24 -2.88 -9.35
CA GLY A 122 -4.17 -2.13 -9.97
C GLY A 122 -4.53 -0.65 -10.11
N LEU A 123 -3.54 0.23 -10.02
CA LEU A 123 -3.66 1.68 -10.11
C LEU A 123 -2.70 2.21 -11.18
N ARG A 124 -3.11 3.25 -11.90
CA ARG A 124 -2.20 4.09 -12.68
C ARG A 124 -2.60 5.55 -12.57
N PHE A 125 -1.62 6.45 -12.58
CA PHE A 125 -1.84 7.89 -12.59
C PHE A 125 -0.58 8.59 -13.13
N ASP A 126 -0.72 9.82 -13.59
CA ASP A 126 0.38 10.67 -14.05
C ASP A 126 0.39 11.97 -13.21
N PRO A 127 1.40 12.17 -12.34
CA PRO A 127 1.55 13.41 -11.58
C PRO A 127 2.22 14.54 -12.38
N GLY A 128 2.44 14.36 -13.69
CA GLY A 128 3.08 15.31 -14.60
C GLY A 128 4.50 14.93 -15.02
N ASN A 129 4.95 13.71 -14.72
CA ASN A 129 6.28 13.20 -15.08
C ASN A 129 6.24 11.81 -15.73
N GLY A 130 5.06 11.37 -16.18
CA GLY A 130 4.83 10.07 -16.79
C GLY A 130 3.99 9.16 -15.91
N PHE A 131 3.43 8.11 -16.51
CA PHE A 131 2.59 7.16 -15.79
C PHE A 131 3.38 6.41 -14.72
N GLN A 132 2.84 6.46 -13.51
CA GLN A 132 3.24 5.69 -12.34
C GLN A 132 2.17 4.63 -12.08
N TYR A 133 2.60 3.46 -11.64
CA TYR A 133 1.70 2.35 -11.33
C TYR A 133 1.61 2.13 -9.83
N GLY A 134 0.59 1.39 -9.43
CA GLY A 134 0.32 1.10 -8.04
C GLY A 134 -0.63 -0.07 -7.85
N ILE A 135 -0.84 -0.39 -6.58
CA ILE A 135 -1.80 -1.36 -6.10
C ILE A 135 -2.51 -0.84 -4.86
N ALA A 136 -3.76 -1.26 -4.66
CA ALA A 136 -4.48 -1.14 -3.40
C ALA A 136 -5.01 -2.51 -2.97
N ASP A 137 -4.77 -2.87 -1.71
CA ASP A 137 -5.16 -4.16 -1.09
C ASP A 137 -6.40 -3.93 -0.22
N LEU A 138 -7.50 -4.63 -0.52
CA LEU A 138 -8.79 -4.42 0.13
C LEU A 138 -9.61 -5.71 0.26
N ALA A 139 -10.52 -5.73 1.23
CA ALA A 139 -11.55 -6.75 1.43
C ALA A 139 -12.82 -6.10 1.99
N GLY A 140 -13.93 -6.18 1.26
CA GLY A 140 -15.19 -5.53 1.59
C GLY A 140 -14.98 -4.04 1.85
N GLY A 141 -15.47 -3.56 3.00
CA GLY A 141 -15.27 -2.18 3.44
C GLY A 141 -13.89 -1.86 4.02
N GLN A 142 -12.91 -2.76 3.94
CA GLN A 142 -11.59 -2.56 4.54
C GLN A 142 -10.50 -2.37 3.48
N LEU A 143 -9.73 -1.29 3.61
CA LEU A 143 -8.51 -1.02 2.86
C LEU A 143 -7.31 -1.32 3.78
N PHE A 144 -6.47 -2.27 3.39
CA PHE A 144 -5.26 -2.63 4.15
C PHE A 144 -4.11 -1.67 3.84
N GLY A 145 -3.95 -1.32 2.57
CA GLY A 145 -2.96 -0.33 2.17
C GLY A 145 -2.89 -0.08 0.68
N ILE A 146 -2.02 0.86 0.31
CA ILE A 146 -1.76 1.26 -1.07
C ILE A 146 -0.24 1.29 -1.27
N ARG A 147 0.24 0.81 -2.41
CA ARG A 147 1.65 0.88 -2.80
C ARG A 147 1.75 1.40 -4.22
N TYR A 148 2.61 2.39 -4.47
CA TYR A 148 2.75 3.00 -5.79
C TYR A 148 4.17 3.50 -6.04
N GLU A 149 4.54 3.61 -7.30
CA GLU A 149 5.81 4.18 -7.74
C GLU A 149 5.81 5.69 -7.52
N THR A 150 6.96 6.28 -7.22
CA THR A 150 7.14 7.75 -7.22
C THR A 150 7.97 8.22 -8.42
N VAL A 151 8.53 7.28 -9.17
CA VAL A 151 9.30 7.47 -10.39
C VAL A 151 8.80 6.44 -11.40
N PRO A 152 8.45 6.84 -12.63
CA PRO A 152 7.94 5.91 -13.63
C PRO A 152 8.87 4.72 -13.91
N GLY A 153 8.31 3.52 -13.95
CA GLY A 153 9.02 2.29 -14.30
C GLY A 153 9.68 1.60 -13.11
N ALA A 154 9.41 2.02 -11.88
CA ALA A 154 9.90 1.34 -10.69
C ALA A 154 9.11 0.03 -10.46
N SER A 155 9.78 -1.09 -10.20
CA SER A 155 9.05 -2.35 -10.01
C SER A 155 8.30 -2.39 -8.67
N ILE A 156 6.98 -2.60 -8.71
CA ILE A 156 6.19 -2.84 -7.50
C ILE A 156 5.99 -4.34 -7.30
N ALA A 157 6.53 -4.89 -6.22
CA ALA A 157 6.21 -6.27 -5.82
C ALA A 157 4.75 -6.39 -5.35
N ILE A 158 4.02 -7.33 -5.93
CA ILE A 158 2.67 -7.70 -5.52
C ILE A 158 2.78 -8.64 -4.31
N GLY A 159 2.18 -8.25 -3.20
CA GLY A 159 2.13 -9.01 -1.97
C GLY A 159 1.28 -8.28 -0.94
N ALA A 160 0.90 -8.98 0.13
CA ALA A 160 0.09 -8.42 1.21
C ALA A 160 0.69 -7.09 1.72
N ILE A 161 -0.07 -6.02 1.61
CA ILE A 161 0.29 -4.73 2.19
C ILE A 161 -0.20 -4.85 3.64
N ASN A 162 0.75 -5.07 4.55
CA ASN A 162 0.58 -5.50 5.95
C ASN A 162 0.74 -7.02 6.12
N ALA A 163 1.98 -7.45 6.35
CA ALA A 163 2.20 -8.47 7.35
C ALA A 163 1.85 -7.81 8.69
N ALA A 164 0.81 -8.30 9.37
CA ALA A 164 0.53 -7.86 10.73
C ALA A 164 1.84 -7.88 11.53
N ALA A 165 2.15 -6.78 12.21
CA ALA A 165 3.23 -6.76 13.18
C ALA A 165 2.84 -7.73 14.30
N VAL A 166 3.19 -9.00 14.12
CA VAL A 166 3.25 -9.97 15.21
C VAL A 166 4.16 -9.33 16.25
N PRO A 167 3.77 -9.24 17.53
CA PRO A 167 4.66 -8.75 18.58
C PRO A 167 5.98 -9.47 18.40
N GLU A 168 7.02 -8.70 18.11
CA GLU A 168 8.28 -9.25 17.63
C GLU A 168 8.69 -10.39 18.56
N PRO A 169 9.30 -11.49 18.06
CA PRO A 169 9.71 -12.62 18.89
C PRO A 169 10.46 -12.21 20.18
N ALA A 170 11.10 -11.03 20.15
CA ALA A 170 11.69 -10.35 21.29
C ALA A 170 10.72 -10.07 22.45
N SER A 171 9.46 -9.65 22.22
CA SER A 171 8.50 -9.39 23.29
C SER A 171 8.13 -10.66 24.06
N TRP A 172 7.95 -11.78 23.35
CA TRP A 172 7.67 -13.07 23.98
C TRP A 172 8.91 -13.59 24.71
N ALA A 173 10.09 -13.42 24.11
CA ALA A 173 11.35 -13.73 24.76
C ALA A 173 11.54 -12.93 26.05
N LEU A 174 11.23 -11.63 26.09
CA LEU A 174 11.34 -10.82 27.30
C LEU A 174 10.38 -11.27 28.41
N LEU A 175 9.15 -11.67 28.08
CA LEU A 175 8.22 -12.23 29.06
C LEU A 175 8.72 -13.56 29.63
N VAL A 176 9.19 -14.48 28.78
CA VAL A 176 9.75 -15.77 29.21
C VAL A 176 10.99 -15.57 30.06
N THR A 177 11.90 -14.67 29.65
CA THR A 177 13.12 -14.36 30.41
C THR A 177 12.77 -13.73 31.76
N GLY A 178 11.80 -12.81 31.79
CA GLY A 178 11.31 -12.19 33.03
C GLY A 178 10.74 -13.21 34.01
N PHE A 179 9.82 -14.06 33.56
CA PHE A 179 9.25 -15.13 34.40
C PHE A 179 10.31 -16.15 34.84
N GLY A 180 11.25 -16.50 33.95
CA GLY A 180 12.36 -17.39 34.25
C GLY A 180 13.28 -16.84 35.36
N LEU A 181 13.63 -15.56 35.29
CA LEU A 181 14.45 -14.88 36.29
C LEU A 181 13.72 -14.76 37.64
N SER A 182 12.44 -14.40 37.64
CA SER A 182 11.62 -14.36 38.86
C SER A 182 11.53 -15.74 39.52
N GLY A 183 11.28 -16.79 38.73
CA GLY A 183 11.25 -18.17 39.21
C GLY A 183 12.61 -18.63 39.76
N ALA A 184 13.71 -18.31 39.08
CA ALA A 184 15.07 -18.63 39.51
C ALA A 184 15.44 -17.92 40.83
N ALA A 185 15.03 -16.66 41.00
CA ALA A 185 15.25 -15.90 42.23
C ALA A 185 14.51 -16.53 43.43
N LEU A 186 13.27 -16.98 43.24
CA LEU A 186 12.49 -17.67 44.28
C LEU A 186 13.12 -19.01 44.70
N ARG A 187 13.63 -19.80 43.73
CA ARG A 187 14.31 -21.07 44.01
C ARG A 187 15.61 -20.87 44.79
N ARG A 188 16.39 -19.82 44.47
CA ARG A 188 17.65 -19.50 45.16
C ARG A 188 17.44 -19.13 46.63
N ARG A 189 16.35 -18.40 46.96
CA ARG A 189 16.01 -18.05 48.35
C ARG A 189 15.65 -19.28 49.18
N ARG A 190 14.94 -20.26 48.61
CA ARG A 190 14.63 -21.52 49.32
C ARG A 190 15.87 -22.33 49.62
N ALA A 191 16.82 -22.41 48.69
CA ALA A 191 18.08 -23.13 48.90
C ALA A 191 19.01 -22.49 49.95
N ALA A 192 18.87 -21.18 50.20
CA ALA A 192 19.67 -20.47 51.22
C ALA A 192 19.07 -20.54 52.64
N LEU A 193 17.82 -21.02 52.77
CA LEU A 193 17.13 -21.19 54.06
C LEU A 193 17.10 -22.65 54.55
N ALA A 194 17.69 -23.57 53.78
CA ALA A 194 17.89 -24.98 54.13
C ALA A 194 19.37 -25.21 54.47
#